data_AF-A0A814CDG5-F1
#
_entry.id   AF-A0A814CDG5-F1
#
_cell.length_a   1.000
_cell.length_b   1.000
_cell.length_c   1.000
_cell.angle_alpha   90.00
_cell.angle_beta   90.00
_cell.angle_gamma   90.00
#
_symmetry.space_group_name_H-M   'P 1'
#
loop_
_entity.id
_entity.type
_entity.pdbx_description
1 polymer ?
#
loop_
_entity_poly.entity_id
_entity_poly.type
_entity_poly.pdbx_seq_one_letter_code
_entity_poly.pdbx_strand_id
1 'polypeptide(L)'
;MTSCFALYKNTHSLKRKKEERNFFFSKTQWQTKTNAVPDWKPYDSSDNNKIEQAFKAGKNKADLANHAIHLKERMQVHKADFNKQRPVKREVKT
;
A
#
# COMPACT_ATOMS: atom_id res chain seq x y z
N MET A 1 1.56 30.04 -53.74
CA MET A 1 2.80 29.48 -53.13
C MET A 1 2.94 30.20 -51.80
N THR A 2 2.67 29.63 -50.62
CA THR A 2 3.29 28.42 -50.04
C THR A 2 2.31 27.79 -49.04
N SER A 3 2.29 26.45 -49.05
CA SER A 3 1.70 25.56 -48.04
C SER A 3 2.45 25.64 -46.70
N CYS A 4 1.80 25.29 -45.59
CA CYS A 4 2.29 24.50 -44.44
C CYS A 4 1.22 24.54 -43.31
N PHE A 5 0.34 23.55 -43.20
CA PHE A 5 0.44 22.40 -42.27
C PHE A 5 0.86 22.73 -40.84
N ALA A 6 -0.07 22.56 -39.89
CA ALA A 6 -0.01 21.51 -38.85
C ALA A 6 -0.73 21.94 -37.56
N LEU A 7 -1.62 21.04 -37.13
CA LEU A 7 -2.29 20.98 -35.84
C LEU A 7 -1.33 21.13 -34.66
N TYR A 8 -1.77 21.78 -33.58
CA TYR A 8 -1.55 21.23 -32.24
C TYR A 8 -2.68 21.66 -31.28
N LYS A 9 -3.62 20.74 -31.05
CA LYS A 9 -4.48 20.78 -29.88
C LYS A 9 -3.60 20.43 -28.68
N ASN A 10 -3.52 21.30 -27.68
CA ASN A 10 -3.00 20.89 -26.38
C ASN A 10 -3.87 21.49 -25.26
N THR A 11 -5.04 20.89 -25.09
CA THR A 11 -5.87 21.05 -23.88
C THR A 11 -5.16 20.33 -22.74
N HIS A 12 -4.29 21.03 -22.01
CA HIS A 12 -3.74 20.51 -20.77
C HIS A 12 -4.80 20.51 -19.67
N SER A 13 -5.57 19.42 -19.69
CA SER A 13 -6.27 18.84 -18.55
C SER A 13 -5.29 18.66 -17.38
N LEU A 14 -5.34 19.55 -16.39
CA LEU A 14 -4.77 19.33 -15.08
C LEU A 14 -5.88 19.40 -14.04
N LYS A 15 -6.73 18.36 -14.05
CA LYS A 15 -7.52 17.96 -12.89
C LYS A 15 -6.55 17.68 -11.74
N ARG A 16 -6.27 18.67 -10.90
CA ARG A 16 -5.58 18.44 -9.63
C ARG A 16 -6.47 17.54 -8.80
N LYS A 17 -6.01 16.29 -8.64
CA LYS A 17 -6.60 15.27 -7.80
C LYS A 17 -6.87 15.87 -6.43
N LYS A 18 -8.14 15.91 -6.05
CA LYS A 18 -8.60 16.12 -4.69
C LYS A 18 -7.91 15.04 -3.86
N GLU A 19 -6.85 15.44 -3.18
CA GLU A 19 -6.14 14.60 -2.22
C GLU A 19 -7.10 14.44 -1.04
N GLU A 20 -8.00 13.47 -1.17
CA GLU A 20 -8.87 13.05 -0.10
C GLU A 20 -7.97 12.60 1.04
N ARG A 21 -7.79 13.50 2.01
CA ARG A 21 -7.45 13.15 3.39
C ARG A 21 -8.60 12.30 3.94
N ASN A 22 -8.74 11.10 3.42
CA ASN A 22 -9.52 10.04 4.01
C ASN A 22 -8.73 9.60 5.24
N PHE A 23 -8.92 10.36 6.31
CA PHE A 23 -8.63 9.95 7.67
C PHE A 23 -9.65 8.86 8.04
N PHE A 24 -9.63 7.78 7.26
CA PHE A 24 -10.43 6.60 7.52
C PHE A 24 -9.76 5.96 8.72
N PHE A 25 -10.35 6.13 9.90
CA PHE A 25 -10.08 5.25 11.02
C PHE A 25 -10.52 3.86 10.57
N SER A 26 -9.60 3.15 9.91
CA SER A 26 -9.75 1.75 9.61
C SER A 26 -10.11 1.06 10.92
N LYS A 27 -11.28 0.41 10.96
CA LYS A 27 -11.68 -0.51 12.06
C LYS A 27 -10.75 -1.72 12.16
N THR A 28 -9.65 -1.71 11.41
CA THR A 28 -8.70 -2.80 11.29
C THR A 28 -7.28 -2.27 11.39
N GLN A 29 -6.50 -2.90 12.26
CA GLN A 29 -5.08 -2.64 12.44
C GLN A 29 -4.28 -3.89 12.07
N TRP A 30 -3.44 -3.76 11.05
CA TRP A 30 -2.41 -4.71 10.73
C TRP A 30 -1.19 -4.46 11.60
N GLN A 31 -0.55 -5.54 12.03
CA GLN A 31 0.62 -5.52 12.89
C GLN A 31 1.66 -6.53 12.39
N THR A 32 2.93 -6.27 12.70
CA THR A 32 4.07 -7.16 12.43
C THR A 32 4.82 -7.47 13.71
N LYS A 33 5.40 -8.67 13.81
CA LYS A 33 6.28 -9.02 14.92
C LYS A 33 7.72 -9.10 14.43
N THR A 34 8.63 -8.48 15.17
CA THR A 34 10.07 -8.59 14.92
C THR A 34 10.72 -9.41 16.02
N ASN A 35 11.76 -10.19 15.74
CA ASN A 35 12.46 -10.93 16.80
C ASN A 35 13.08 -10.02 17.87
N ALA A 36 13.37 -8.76 17.52
CA ALA A 36 13.96 -7.77 18.42
C ALA A 36 12.97 -7.14 19.41
N VAL A 37 11.67 -7.26 19.18
CA VAL A 37 10.63 -6.63 20.02
C VAL A 37 9.59 -7.70 20.36
N PRO A 38 9.33 -7.96 21.65
CA PRO A 38 8.38 -8.98 22.05
C PRO A 38 6.96 -8.67 21.56
N ASP A 39 6.67 -7.38 21.36
CA ASP A 39 5.35 -6.86 21.04
C ASP A 39 5.06 -6.77 19.54
N TRP A 40 3.77 -6.87 19.23
CA TRP A 40 3.24 -6.62 17.90
C TRP A 40 3.29 -5.14 17.58
N LYS A 41 4.05 -4.78 16.55
CA LYS A 41 4.17 -3.39 16.09
C LYS A 41 3.09 -3.09 15.04
N PRO A 42 2.23 -2.09 15.23
CA PRO A 42 1.28 -1.66 14.21
C PRO A 42 2.00 -1.06 13.00
N TYR A 43 1.48 -1.32 11.80
CA TYR A 43 1.85 -0.53 10.63
C TYR A 43 1.31 0.89 10.77
N ASP A 44 2.01 1.84 10.13
CA ASP A 44 1.49 3.19 9.97
C ASP A 44 0.19 3.19 9.15
N SER A 45 -0.56 4.28 9.24
CA SER A 45 -1.87 4.38 8.60
C SER A 45 -1.83 4.20 7.08
N SER A 46 -0.77 4.64 6.40
CA SER A 46 -0.64 4.55 4.95
C SER A 46 -0.46 3.10 4.51
N ASP A 47 0.51 2.40 5.11
CA ASP A 47 0.75 1.01 4.78
C ASP A 47 -0.37 0.10 5.27
N ASN A 48 -0.94 0.36 6.46
CA ASN A 48 -2.13 -0.35 6.94
C ASN A 48 -3.28 -0.29 5.94
N ASN A 49 -3.56 0.89 5.37
CA ASN A 49 -4.62 1.07 4.39
C ASN A 49 -4.34 0.31 3.09
N LYS A 50 -3.09 0.29 2.61
CA LYS A 50 -2.71 -0.49 1.42
C LYS A 50 -2.90 -1.98 1.64
N ILE A 51 -2.46 -2.49 2.80
CA ILE A 51 -2.60 -3.91 3.15
C ILE A 51 -4.09 -4.27 3.23
N GLU A 52 -4.90 -3.45 3.91
CA GLU A 52 -6.33 -3.71 4.04
C GLU A 52 -7.07 -3.63 2.69
N GLN A 53 -6.71 -2.69 1.82
CA GLN A 53 -7.27 -2.62 0.47
C GLN A 53 -6.91 -3.86 -0.36
N ALA A 54 -5.65 -4.32 -0.29
CA ALA A 54 -5.22 -5.53 -0.98
C ALA A 54 -5.93 -6.78 -0.46
N PHE A 55 -6.10 -6.88 0.87
CA PHE A 55 -6.84 -7.95 1.52
C PHE A 55 -8.31 -7.98 1.08
N LYS A 56 -9.00 -6.84 1.14
CA LYS A 56 -10.40 -6.72 0.69
C LYS A 56 -10.58 -7.01 -0.79
N ALA A 57 -9.60 -6.67 -1.61
CA ALA A 57 -9.59 -6.97 -3.04
C ALA A 57 -9.25 -8.43 -3.37
N GLY A 58 -9.03 -9.29 -2.37
CA GLY A 58 -8.70 -10.71 -2.58
C GLY A 58 -7.33 -10.94 -3.20
N LYS A 59 -6.40 -9.99 -3.10
CA LYS A 59 -5.03 -10.15 -3.62
C LYS A 59 -4.25 -11.14 -2.75
N ASN A 60 -3.27 -11.83 -3.35
CA ASN A 60 -2.36 -12.71 -2.61
C ASN A 60 -1.31 -11.93 -1.82
N LYS A 61 -0.92 -10.75 -2.30
CA LYS A 61 0.09 -9.91 -1.67
C LYS A 61 -0.22 -8.42 -1.72
N ALA A 62 0.34 -7.67 -0.77
CA ALA A 62 0.38 -6.21 -0.76
C ALA A 62 1.83 -5.74 -0.85
N ASP A 63 2.17 -4.99 -1.90
CA ASP A 63 3.52 -4.43 -2.07
C ASP A 63 3.64 -3.09 -1.32
N LEU A 64 4.51 -3.05 -0.32
CA LEU A 64 4.92 -1.82 0.40
C LEU A 64 6.23 -1.29 -0.20
N ALA A 65 6.83 -0.25 0.37
CA ALA A 65 8.09 0.32 -0.17
C ALA A 65 9.21 -0.73 -0.20
N ASN A 66 9.63 -1.20 0.99
CA ASN A 66 10.76 -2.13 1.16
C ASN A 66 10.35 -3.59 1.41
N HIS A 67 9.04 -3.84 1.53
CA HIS A 67 8.52 -5.14 1.93
C HIS A 67 7.33 -5.55 1.06
N ALA A 68 7.06 -6.84 1.00
CA ALA A 68 5.81 -7.39 0.50
C ALA A 68 5.10 -8.14 1.62
N ILE A 69 3.80 -7.92 1.78
CA ILE A 69 2.97 -8.65 2.73
C ILE A 69 2.26 -9.75 1.96
N HIS A 70 2.64 -10.99 2.23
CA HIS A 70 1.98 -12.20 1.76
C HIS A 70 0.76 -12.46 2.65
N LEU A 71 -0.44 -12.21 2.11
CA LEU A 71 -1.67 -12.09 2.89
C LEU A 71 -2.23 -13.45 3.32
N LYS A 72 -2.01 -14.50 2.51
CA LYS A 72 -2.44 -15.87 2.82
C LYS A 72 -1.58 -16.49 3.90
N GLU A 73 -0.28 -16.38 3.72
CA GLU A 73 0.76 -16.90 4.61
C GLU A 73 0.88 -16.06 5.89
N ARG A 74 0.32 -14.85 5.88
CA ARG A 74 0.45 -13.86 6.95
C ARG A 74 1.92 -13.57 7.28
N MET A 75 2.70 -13.31 6.24
CA MET A 75 4.14 -13.02 6.34
C MET A 75 4.50 -11.72 5.64
N GLN A 76 5.30 -10.89 6.29
CA GLN A 76 6.05 -9.81 5.68
C GLN A 76 7.40 -10.35 5.21
N VAL A 77 7.76 -10.10 3.96
CA VAL A 77 9.06 -10.45 3.37
C VAL A 77 9.78 -9.17 2.93
N HIS A 78 11.05 -9.02 3.27
CA HIS A 78 11.86 -7.90 2.81
C HIS A 78 12.27 -8.09 1.34
N LYS A 79 12.07 -7.07 0.49
CA LYS A 79 12.28 -7.20 -0.96
C LYS A 79 13.73 -7.43 -1.36
N ALA A 80 14.67 -6.86 -0.62
CA ALA A 80 16.09 -7.03 -0.88
C ALA A 80 16.71 -8.22 -0.13
N ASP A 81 15.99 -8.84 0.81
CA ASP A 81 16.52 -9.91 1.67
C ASP A 81 15.41 -10.88 2.06
N PHE A 82 15.28 -11.96 1.29
CA PHE A 82 14.21 -12.94 1.46
C PHE A 82 14.34 -13.76 2.76
N ASN A 83 15.48 -13.72 3.44
CA ASN A 83 15.66 -14.34 4.75
C ASN A 83 15.04 -13.50 5.87
N LYS A 84 14.86 -12.19 5.64
CA LYS A 84 14.17 -11.29 6.59
C LYS A 84 12.66 -11.41 6.41
N GLN A 85 12.10 -12.41 7.08
CA GLN A 85 10.66 -12.63 7.14
C GLN A 85 10.10 -12.36 8.54
N ARG A 86 8.89 -11.82 8.61
CA ARG A 86 8.24 -11.44 9.87
C ARG A 86 6.77 -11.82 9.82
N PRO A 87 6.21 -12.46 10.86
CA PRO A 87 4.79 -12.76 10.87
C PRO A 87 3.96 -11.47 10.98
N VAL A 88 2.79 -11.48 10.37
CA VAL A 88 1.82 -10.38 10.41
C VAL A 88 0.48 -10.87 10.93
N LYS A 89 -0.30 -9.98 11.53
CA LYS A 89 -1.69 -10.27 11.91
C LYS A 89 -2.59 -9.08 11.64
N ARG A 90 -3.87 -9.39 11.45
CA ARG A 90 -4.96 -8.44 11.26
C ARG A 90 -5.82 -8.44 12.50
N GLU A 91 -5.98 -7.29 13.13
CA GLU A 91 -6.82 -7.10 14.31
C GLU A 91 -7.99 -6.20 13.96
N VAL A 92 -9.22 -6.61 14.30
CA VAL A 92 -10.42 -5.80 14.14
C VAL A 92 -10.68 -5.10 15.47
N LYS A 93 -10.70 -3.77 15.46
CA LYS A 93 -11.06 -2.97 16.61
C LYS A 93 -12.60 -3.01 16.73
N THR A 94 -13.09 -3.72 17.74
CA THR A 94 -14.51 -3.74 18.15
C THR A 94 -14.89 -2.44 18.81
#